data_AF-A0A0R3RM84-F1
#
_entry.id   AF-A0A0R3RM84-F1
#
_cell.length_a   1.000
_cell.length_b   1.000
_cell.length_c   1.000
_cell.angle_alpha   90.00
_cell.angle_beta   90.00
_cell.angle_gamma   90.00
#
_symmetry.space_group_name_H-M   'P 1'
#
loop_
_entity.id
_entity.type
_entity.pdbx_description
1 polymer ?
#
loop_
_entity_poly.entity_id
_entity_poly.type
_entity_poly.pdbx_seq_one_letter_code
_entity_poly.pdbx_strand_id
1 'polypeptide(L)'
;MLCPCFCSKSGTNNSYDAAVTPIVREQQNSALKDDDTRIPLTQKQKYVLTKNWKGIDREVSAAGVEMFLKMLSLHPEYYKMFPFHGIATSTEEKQRMDECLRAHGESVMKFIGQVISDYFSNIGNAEKFFELINQNGRQHAHKKFFKPELFWVMEEPFLYSVKLILGERYTDNMHSIYKKVIAIILSELEKGCASELSGRQMIDE
;
A
#
# COMPACT_ATOMS: atom_id res chain seq x y z
N MET A 1 11.75 -0.45 -5.37
CA MET A 1 11.18 -1.80 -5.50
C MET A 1 10.11 -1.72 -6.60
N LEU A 2 10.41 -2.22 -7.80
CA LEU A 2 9.52 -2.11 -8.97
C LEU A 2 8.44 -3.19 -8.89
N CYS A 3 7.18 -2.81 -9.06
CA CYS A 3 6.05 -3.72 -9.07
C CYS A 3 6.18 -4.69 -10.27
N PRO A 4 6.27 -6.03 -10.06
CA PRO A 4 6.43 -6.99 -11.12
C PRO A 4 5.06 -7.30 -11.75
N CYS A 5 4.52 -6.36 -12.52
CA CYS A 5 3.34 -6.58 -13.36
C CYS A 5 3.69 -7.21 -14.72
N PHE A 6 4.91 -7.70 -14.92
CA PHE A 6 5.31 -8.44 -16.12
C PHE A 6 5.16 -9.94 -15.87
N CYS A 7 4.03 -10.49 -16.31
CA CYS A 7 3.81 -11.91 -16.34
C CYS A 7 4.61 -12.54 -17.51
N SER A 8 5.84 -12.99 -17.25
CA SER A 8 6.62 -13.86 -18.14
C SER A 8 7.40 -14.90 -17.34
N LYS A 9 7.18 -16.17 -17.65
CA LYS A 9 7.91 -17.34 -17.12
C LYS A 9 9.32 -17.41 -17.71
N SER A 10 10.35 -17.68 -16.90
CA SER A 10 11.34 -18.77 -17.09
C SER A 10 12.54 -18.64 -16.14
N GLY A 11 13.25 -19.76 -15.92
CA GLY A 11 14.38 -19.98 -14.99
C GLY A 11 15.57 -19.02 -15.11
N THR A 12 16.58 -19.07 -14.25
CA THR A 12 17.33 -20.25 -13.78
C THR A 12 18.13 -19.89 -12.52
N ASN A 13 18.60 -20.94 -11.86
CA ASN A 13 19.59 -21.05 -10.78
C ASN A 13 20.54 -19.86 -10.57
N ASN A 14 20.87 -19.60 -9.29
CA ASN A 14 22.23 -19.21 -8.97
C ASN A 14 22.72 -19.79 -7.64
N SER A 15 24.02 -20.05 -7.66
CA SER A 15 24.80 -20.70 -6.63
C SER A 15 25.56 -19.71 -5.72
N TYR A 16 26.06 -20.32 -4.64
CA TYR A 16 27.27 -20.05 -3.86
C TYR A 16 27.25 -18.96 -2.76
N ASP A 17 27.67 -19.45 -1.60
CA ASP A 17 28.04 -18.82 -0.35
C ASP A 17 29.05 -17.67 -0.47
N ALA A 18 28.98 -16.73 0.47
CA ALA A 18 30.17 -16.25 1.18
C ALA A 18 29.85 -15.49 2.48
N ALA A 19 30.32 -16.09 3.57
CA ALA A 19 31.04 -15.51 4.71
C ALA A 19 30.47 -14.30 5.48
N VAL A 20 30.14 -14.63 6.74
CA VAL A 20 29.84 -13.76 7.89
C VAL A 20 31.11 -13.04 8.38
N THR A 21 30.99 -11.75 8.68
CA THR A 21 31.88 -11.05 9.61
C THR A 21 31.07 -10.30 10.68
N PRO A 22 31.51 -10.30 11.95
CA PRO A 22 30.69 -9.84 13.07
C PRO A 22 30.80 -8.32 13.25
N ILE A 23 29.68 -7.61 13.11
CA ILE A 23 29.61 -6.17 13.38
C ILE A 23 29.32 -5.96 14.86
N VAL A 24 30.20 -5.17 15.48
CA VAL A 24 30.19 -4.70 16.87
C VAL A 24 28.86 -4.02 17.21
N ARG A 25 28.25 -4.44 18.32
CA ARG A 25 27.03 -3.86 18.91
C ARG A 25 27.36 -2.50 19.52
N GLU A 26 27.04 -1.42 18.82
CA GLU A 26 26.84 -0.12 19.46
C GLU A 26 25.38 0.01 19.91
N GLN A 27 25.21 0.11 21.22
CA GLN A 27 23.94 0.44 21.86
C GLN A 27 23.61 1.90 21.57
N GLN A 28 22.82 2.16 20.53
CA GLN A 28 22.16 3.46 20.39
C GLN A 28 20.82 3.43 21.13
N ASN A 29 20.88 3.89 22.38
CA ASN A 29 19.74 4.29 23.16
C ASN A 29 19.50 5.79 22.93
N SER A 30 18.74 6.14 21.89
CA SER A 30 18.11 7.46 21.77
C SER A 30 16.68 7.30 21.24
N ALA A 31 15.74 7.17 22.18
CA ALA A 31 14.32 7.22 21.88
C ALA A 31 13.93 8.65 21.47
N LEU A 32 14.18 9.00 20.20
CA LEU A 32 13.52 10.14 19.58
C LEU A 32 12.04 9.78 19.42
N LYS A 33 11.20 10.33 20.29
CA LYS A 33 9.76 10.34 20.09
C LYS A 33 9.48 11.23 18.89
N ASP A 34 9.45 10.62 17.70
CA ASP A 34 9.04 11.28 16.46
C ASP A 34 7.51 11.56 16.53
N ASP A 35 7.18 12.74 17.05
CA ASP A 35 5.83 13.31 17.10
C ASP A 35 5.69 14.30 15.93
N ASP A 36 5.84 13.79 14.71
CA ASP A 36 5.64 14.59 13.51
C ASP A 36 4.18 15.02 13.40
N THR A 37 3.94 16.33 13.45
CA THR A 37 2.60 16.93 13.41
C THR A 37 1.79 16.59 12.15
N ARG A 38 2.45 16.19 11.05
CA ARG A 38 1.80 15.72 9.82
C ARG A 38 1.16 14.35 9.99
N ILE A 39 1.53 13.60 11.03
CA ILE A 39 1.01 12.27 11.36
C ILE A 39 0.34 12.34 12.74
N PRO A 40 -0.89 12.87 12.84
CA PRO A 40 -1.59 13.15 14.10
C PRO A 40 -2.16 11.88 14.76
N LEU A 41 -1.27 10.92 15.09
CA LEU A 41 -1.58 9.69 15.80
C LEU A 41 -0.82 9.64 17.12
N THR A 42 -1.55 9.39 18.20
CA THR A 42 -0.95 9.11 19.51
C THR A 42 -0.15 7.81 19.49
N GLN A 43 0.82 7.65 20.38
CA GLN A 43 1.59 6.41 20.51
C GLN A 43 0.71 5.16 20.72
N LYS A 44 -0.41 5.31 21.44
CA LYS A 44 -1.40 4.24 21.62
C LYS A 44 -2.06 3.84 20.30
N GLN A 45 -2.41 4.82 19.46
CA GLN A 45 -2.98 4.57 18.13
C GLN A 45 -1.96 3.91 17.20
N LYS A 46 -0.70 4.37 17.22
CA LYS A 46 0.42 3.74 16.50
C LYS A 46 0.55 2.25 16.89
N TYR A 47 0.56 1.95 18.19
CA TYR A 47 0.61 0.56 18.69
C TYR A 47 -0.59 -0.29 18.26
N VAL A 48 -1.81 0.24 18.38
CA VAL A 48 -3.04 -0.45 17.96
C VAL A 48 -2.97 -0.80 16.48
N LEU A 49 -2.52 0.13 15.64
CA LEU A 49 -2.42 -0.04 14.21
C LEU A 49 -1.38 -1.12 13.84
N THR A 50 -0.16 -1.05 14.39
CA THR A 50 0.89 -2.07 14.13
C THR A 50 0.48 -3.47 14.61
N LYS A 51 -0.17 -3.57 15.78
CA LYS A 51 -0.59 -4.86 16.33
C LYS A 51 -1.70 -5.51 15.51
N ASN A 52 -2.71 -4.74 15.12
CA ASN A 52 -3.84 -5.25 14.35
C ASN A 52 -3.48 -5.52 12.89
N TRP A 53 -2.52 -4.77 12.33
CA TRP A 53 -2.04 -5.03 10.98
C TRP A 53 -1.53 -6.45 10.79
N LYS A 54 -0.95 -7.09 11.82
CA LYS A 54 -0.53 -8.50 11.76
C LYS A 54 -1.67 -9.47 11.44
N GLY A 55 -2.92 -9.13 11.77
CA GLY A 55 -4.08 -9.92 11.38
C GLY A 55 -4.36 -9.81 9.88
N ILE A 56 -4.30 -8.59 9.34
CA ILE A 56 -4.50 -8.29 7.92
C ILE A 56 -3.36 -8.89 7.09
N ASP A 57 -2.12 -8.80 7.58
CA ASP A 57 -0.92 -9.28 6.89
C ASP A 57 -0.96 -10.80 6.59
N ARG A 58 -1.58 -11.59 7.48
CA ARG A 58 -1.79 -13.04 7.26
C ARG A 58 -2.74 -13.34 6.11
N GLU A 59 -3.62 -12.40 5.79
CA GLU A 59 -4.64 -12.52 4.75
C GLU A 59 -4.46 -11.42 3.69
N VAL A 60 -3.23 -10.90 3.54
CA VAL A 60 -2.93 -9.69 2.77
C VAL A 60 -3.39 -9.75 1.31
N SER A 61 -3.31 -10.94 0.71
CA SER A 61 -3.78 -11.19 -0.65
C SER A 61 -5.31 -11.13 -0.73
N ALA A 62 -6.02 -11.77 0.20
CA ALA A 62 -7.48 -11.72 0.28
C ALA A 62 -7.98 -10.30 0.57
N ALA A 63 -7.34 -9.59 1.50
CA ALA A 63 -7.63 -8.19 1.80
C ALA A 63 -7.50 -7.29 0.55
N GLY A 64 -6.44 -7.51 -0.23
CA GLY A 64 -6.19 -6.79 -1.47
C GLY A 64 -7.23 -7.07 -2.55
N VAL A 65 -7.60 -8.34 -2.74
CA VAL A 65 -8.67 -8.74 -3.67
C VAL A 65 -9.99 -8.06 -3.30
N GLU A 66 -10.43 -8.17 -2.05
CA GLU A 66 -11.70 -7.60 -1.60
C GLU A 66 -11.72 -6.07 -1.70
N MET A 67 -10.58 -5.43 -1.44
CA MET A 67 -10.40 -3.99 -1.66
C MET A 67 -10.62 -3.61 -3.13
N PHE A 68 -9.97 -4.29 -4.07
CA PHE A 68 -10.11 -3.94 -5.49
C PHE A 68 -11.47 -4.35 -6.07
N LEU A 69 -12.04 -5.49 -5.66
CA LEU A 69 -13.40 -5.86 -6.08
C LEU A 69 -14.44 -4.87 -5.55
N LYS A 70 -14.28 -4.41 -4.31
CA LYS A 70 -15.14 -3.35 -3.77
C LYS A 70 -15.03 -2.07 -4.61
N MET A 71 -13.82 -1.61 -4.91
CA MET A 71 -13.60 -0.45 -5.79
C MET A 71 -14.25 -0.63 -7.17
N LEU A 72 -14.03 -1.78 -7.81
CA LEU A 72 -14.52 -2.06 -9.17
C LEU A 72 -16.03 -2.30 -9.21
N SER A 73 -16.65 -2.69 -8.09
CA SER A 73 -18.11 -2.74 -7.95
C SER A 73 -18.75 -1.34 -7.90
N LEU A 74 -18.03 -0.36 -7.32
CA LEU A 74 -18.46 1.03 -7.23
C LEU A 74 -18.13 1.81 -8.51
N HIS A 75 -17.03 1.45 -9.17
CA HIS A 75 -16.50 2.11 -10.36
C HIS A 75 -16.11 1.11 -11.46
N PRO A 76 -17.08 0.43 -12.11
CA PRO A 76 -16.79 -0.57 -13.14
C PRO A 76 -15.99 0.00 -14.33
N GLU A 77 -16.08 1.29 -14.60
CA GLU A 77 -15.34 1.98 -15.64
C GLU A 77 -13.81 1.91 -15.47
N TYR A 78 -13.31 1.59 -14.28
CA TYR A 78 -11.88 1.48 -13.99
C TYR A 78 -11.30 0.12 -14.37
N TYR A 79 -12.09 -0.90 -14.67
CA TYR A 79 -11.56 -2.18 -15.18
C TYR A 79 -10.61 -1.96 -16.36
N LYS A 80 -10.93 -1.03 -17.28
CA LYS A 80 -10.12 -0.72 -18.48
C LYS A 80 -8.68 -0.27 -18.18
N MET A 81 -8.38 0.12 -16.94
CA MET A 81 -7.05 0.57 -16.52
C MET A 81 -6.14 -0.61 -16.10
N PHE A 82 -6.71 -1.81 -15.92
CA PHE A 82 -6.00 -2.97 -15.41
C PHE A 82 -5.82 -4.06 -16.47
N PRO A 83 -4.70 -4.81 -16.43
CA PRO A 83 -4.49 -5.97 -17.31
C PRO A 83 -5.55 -7.06 -17.15
N PHE A 84 -6.17 -7.16 -15.97
CA PHE A 84 -7.22 -8.13 -15.66
C PHE A 84 -8.63 -7.65 -16.04
N HIS A 85 -8.77 -6.65 -16.90
CA HIS A 85 -10.08 -6.10 -17.30
C HIS A 85 -11.07 -7.16 -17.85
N GLY A 86 -10.56 -8.29 -18.36
CA GLY A 86 -11.38 -9.40 -18.87
C GLY A 86 -12.24 -10.11 -17.82
N ILE A 87 -11.94 -9.96 -16.53
CA ILE A 87 -12.74 -10.58 -15.46
C ILE A 87 -14.01 -9.80 -15.10
N ALA A 88 -14.23 -8.63 -15.69
CA ALA A 88 -15.36 -7.74 -15.36
C ALA A 88 -16.73 -8.41 -15.49
N THR A 89 -16.89 -9.34 -16.43
CA THR A 89 -18.14 -10.09 -16.68
C THR A 89 -18.13 -11.50 -16.11
N SER A 90 -17.07 -11.88 -15.39
CA SER A 90 -16.95 -13.18 -14.75
C SER A 90 -17.74 -13.26 -13.44
N THR A 91 -17.99 -14.47 -12.95
CA THR A 91 -18.54 -14.69 -11.61
C THR A 91 -17.59 -14.16 -10.54
N GLU A 92 -18.12 -13.74 -9.38
CA GLU A 92 -17.27 -13.21 -8.30
C GLU A 92 -16.19 -14.22 -7.84
N GLU A 93 -16.51 -15.52 -7.85
CA GLU A 93 -15.55 -16.58 -7.54
C GLU A 93 -14.37 -16.56 -8.51
N LYS A 94 -14.63 -16.46 -9.82
CA LYS A 94 -13.57 -16.35 -10.83
C LYS A 94 -12.77 -15.07 -10.68
N GLN A 95 -13.43 -13.96 -10.34
CA GLN A 95 -12.73 -12.69 -10.08
C GLN A 95 -11.78 -12.82 -8.89
N ARG A 96 -12.22 -13.40 -7.76
CA ARG A 96 -11.38 -13.59 -6.56
C ARG A 96 -10.18 -14.53 -6.79
N MET A 97 -10.30 -15.42 -7.78
CA MET A 97 -9.25 -16.37 -8.16
C MET A 97 -8.32 -15.85 -9.26
N ASP A 98 -8.58 -14.68 -9.84
CA ASP A 98 -7.73 -14.10 -10.88
C ASP A 98 -6.33 -13.77 -10.34
N GLU A 99 -5.30 -14.35 -10.94
CA GLU A 99 -3.91 -14.23 -10.47
C GLU A 99 -3.40 -12.78 -10.53
N CYS A 100 -3.79 -12.03 -11.56
CA CYS A 100 -3.35 -10.66 -11.76
C CYS A 100 -3.98 -9.71 -10.72
N LEU A 101 -5.29 -9.85 -10.47
CA LEU A 101 -5.98 -9.10 -9.41
C LEU A 101 -5.36 -9.42 -8.04
N ARG A 102 -5.15 -10.70 -7.74
CA ARG A 102 -4.54 -11.15 -6.48
C ARG A 102 -3.15 -10.56 -6.28
N ALA A 103 -2.29 -10.66 -7.29
CA ALA A 103 -0.93 -10.13 -7.22
C ALA A 103 -0.91 -8.61 -7.05
N HIS A 104 -1.80 -7.89 -7.75
CA HIS A 104 -1.89 -6.44 -7.62
C HIS A 104 -2.43 -6.02 -6.25
N GLY A 105 -3.55 -6.60 -5.82
CA GLY A 105 -4.13 -6.34 -4.50
C GLY A 105 -3.15 -6.63 -3.36
N GLU A 106 -2.46 -7.76 -3.42
CA GLU A 106 -1.42 -8.13 -2.47
C GLU A 106 -0.27 -7.12 -2.45
N SER A 107 0.20 -6.67 -3.63
CA SER A 107 1.29 -5.69 -3.72
C SER A 107 0.92 -4.36 -3.06
N VAL A 108 -0.31 -3.87 -3.28
CA VAL A 108 -0.80 -2.64 -2.67
C VAL A 108 -0.94 -2.80 -1.16
N MET A 109 -1.53 -3.90 -0.68
CA MET A 109 -1.70 -4.12 0.75
C MET A 109 -0.36 -4.32 1.46
N LYS A 110 0.61 -5.02 0.85
CA LYS A 110 1.97 -5.12 1.40
C LYS A 110 2.66 -3.77 1.46
N PHE A 111 2.50 -2.92 0.45
CA PHE A 111 3.04 -1.56 0.48
C PHE A 111 2.45 -0.74 1.64
N ILE A 112 1.13 -0.76 1.82
CA ILE A 112 0.48 -0.10 2.97
C ILE A 112 1.01 -0.68 4.28
N GLY A 113 1.16 -2.00 4.35
CA GLY A 113 1.71 -2.69 5.52
C GLY A 113 3.15 -2.32 5.83
N GLN A 114 3.99 -2.14 4.81
CA GLN A 114 5.34 -1.64 4.95
C GLN A 114 5.34 -0.21 5.50
N VAL A 115 4.55 0.69 4.89
CA VAL A 115 4.40 2.08 5.33
C VAL A 115 3.97 2.16 6.80
N ILE A 116 3.04 1.27 7.20
CA ILE A 116 2.58 1.13 8.58
C ILE A 116 3.68 0.57 9.49
N SER A 117 4.35 -0.51 9.08
CA SER A 117 5.37 -1.18 9.89
C SER A 117 6.60 -0.30 10.10
N ASP A 118 7.17 0.24 9.02
CA ASP A 118 8.45 0.94 9.02
C ASP A 118 8.37 2.23 9.86
N TYR A 119 7.26 2.96 9.81
CA TYR A 119 7.11 4.20 10.56
C TYR A 119 6.64 3.98 12.01
N PHE A 120 5.69 3.06 12.25
CA PHE A 120 5.07 2.92 13.56
C PHE A 120 5.78 1.93 14.50
N SER A 121 6.83 1.23 14.05
CA SER A 121 7.62 0.27 14.87
C SER A 121 8.75 0.87 15.72
N ASN A 122 8.70 2.18 16.03
CA ASN A 122 9.69 2.93 16.85
C ASN A 122 11.06 3.21 16.19
N ILE A 123 11.19 3.02 14.86
CA ILE A 123 12.37 3.41 14.06
C ILE A 123 12.00 4.60 13.13
N GLY A 124 10.84 5.22 13.39
CA GLY A 124 10.18 6.16 12.50
C GLY A 124 11.05 7.38 12.18
N ASN A 125 11.21 7.61 10.88
CA ASN A 125 11.69 8.85 10.33
C ASN A 125 10.58 9.34 9.39
N ALA A 126 9.88 10.41 9.79
CA ALA A 126 8.77 10.95 9.02
C ALA A 126 9.15 11.28 7.57
N GLU A 127 10.35 11.81 7.32
CA GLU A 127 10.83 12.08 5.95
C GLU A 127 10.93 10.81 5.11
N LYS A 128 11.48 9.71 5.68
CA LYS A 128 11.52 8.42 4.98
C LYS A 128 10.12 7.86 4.70
N PHE A 129 9.19 8.05 5.63
CA PHE A 129 7.79 7.66 5.44
C PHE A 129 7.16 8.42 4.27
N PHE A 130 7.27 9.75 4.26
CA PHE A 130 6.72 10.59 3.21
C PHE A 130 7.40 10.33 1.86
N GLU A 131 8.72 10.20 1.82
CA GLU A 131 9.45 9.94 0.57
C GLU A 131 9.09 8.57 -0.03
N LEU A 132 8.94 7.53 0.79
CA LEU A 132 8.52 6.21 0.33
C LEU A 132 7.13 6.26 -0.34
N ILE A 133 6.19 7.00 0.25
CA ILE A 133 4.84 7.15 -0.29
C ILE A 133 4.84 7.99 -1.56
N ASN A 134 5.53 9.14 -1.55
CA ASN A 134 5.66 9.99 -2.72
C ASN A 134 6.31 9.25 -3.90
N GLN A 135 7.37 8.47 -3.65
CA GLN A 135 8.02 7.68 -4.71
C GLN A 135 7.07 6.66 -5.33
N ASN A 136 6.21 6.01 -4.53
CA ASN A 136 5.19 5.09 -5.05
C ASN A 136 4.12 5.85 -5.87
N GLY A 137 3.72 7.03 -5.41
CA GLY A 137 2.83 7.93 -6.15
C GLY A 137 3.39 8.31 -7.53
N ARG A 138 4.66 8.68 -7.62
CA ARG A 138 5.35 9.00 -8.89
C ARG A 138 5.26 7.85 -9.90
N GLN A 139 5.33 6.60 -9.46
CA GLN A 139 5.21 5.45 -10.36
C GLN A 139 3.85 5.38 -11.07
N HIS A 140 2.78 5.90 -10.46
CA HIS A 140 1.44 5.89 -11.03
C HIS A 140 1.27 6.94 -12.14
N ALA A 141 2.06 8.01 -12.15
CA ALA A 141 2.07 9.01 -13.21
C ALA A 141 2.51 8.43 -14.58
N HIS A 142 3.14 7.24 -14.60
CA HIS A 142 3.48 6.54 -15.84
C HIS A 142 2.37 5.60 -16.34
N LYS A 143 1.26 5.46 -15.60
CA LYS A 143 0.16 4.56 -15.97
C LYS A 143 -0.81 5.30 -16.88
N LYS A 144 -1.12 4.68 -18.02
CA LYS A 144 -2.03 5.25 -19.02
C LYS A 144 -3.39 5.52 -18.40
N PHE A 145 -3.92 6.73 -18.61
CA PHE A 145 -5.22 7.19 -18.11
C PHE A 145 -5.36 7.31 -16.59
N PHE A 146 -4.29 7.12 -15.82
CA PHE A 146 -4.32 7.33 -14.39
C PHE A 146 -4.23 8.84 -14.08
N LYS A 147 -5.13 9.32 -13.23
CA LYS A 147 -5.10 10.69 -12.71
C LYS A 147 -4.86 10.67 -11.21
N PRO A 148 -4.13 11.65 -10.63
CA PRO A 148 -3.80 11.66 -9.21
C PRO A 148 -5.03 11.50 -8.30
N GLU A 149 -6.16 12.11 -8.66
CA GLU A 149 -7.37 12.11 -7.84
C GLU A 149 -7.99 10.70 -7.70
N LEU A 150 -7.65 9.77 -8.59
CA LEU A 150 -8.15 8.39 -8.54
C LEU A 150 -7.67 7.62 -7.31
N PHE A 151 -6.60 8.06 -6.64
CA PHE A 151 -6.20 7.43 -5.37
C PHE A 151 -7.31 7.49 -4.33
N TRP A 152 -8.09 8.58 -4.29
CA TRP A 152 -9.16 8.76 -3.29
C TRP A 152 -10.33 7.78 -3.44
N VAL A 153 -10.50 7.19 -4.63
CA VAL A 153 -11.48 6.11 -4.84
C VAL A 153 -11.18 4.89 -3.95
N MET A 154 -9.94 4.71 -3.50
CA MET A 154 -9.52 3.58 -2.68
C MET A 154 -9.81 3.73 -1.19
N GLU A 155 -10.22 4.91 -0.69
CA GLU A 155 -10.44 5.11 0.75
C GLU A 155 -11.52 4.17 1.33
N GLU A 156 -12.73 4.19 0.76
CA GLU A 156 -13.83 3.32 1.22
C GLU A 156 -13.53 1.83 0.98
N PRO A 157 -13.02 1.41 -0.20
CA PRO A 157 -12.67 0.01 -0.44
C PRO A 157 -11.60 -0.53 0.50
N PHE A 158 -10.62 0.29 0.88
CA PHE A 158 -9.63 -0.07 1.89
C PHE A 158 -10.28 -0.28 3.26
N LEU A 159 -11.12 0.66 3.71
CA LEU A 159 -11.80 0.54 5.00
C LEU A 159 -12.74 -0.67 5.04
N TYR A 160 -13.43 -0.93 3.92
CA TYR A 160 -14.27 -2.12 3.73
C TYR A 160 -13.46 -3.41 3.88
N SER A 161 -12.35 -3.56 3.15
CA SER A 161 -11.55 -4.78 3.17
C SER A 161 -10.93 -5.04 4.54
N VAL A 162 -10.42 -4.00 5.20
CA VAL A 162 -9.87 -4.11 6.55
C VAL A 162 -10.95 -4.54 7.55
N LYS A 163 -12.16 -3.98 7.46
CA LYS A 163 -13.30 -4.38 8.30
C LYS A 163 -13.68 -5.84 8.06
N LEU A 164 -13.74 -6.26 6.80
CA LEU A 164 -14.08 -7.63 6.41
C LEU A 164 -13.10 -8.65 7.00
N ILE A 165 -11.80 -8.41 6.86
CA ILE A 165 -10.74 -9.33 7.33
C ILE A 165 -10.65 -9.36 8.86
N LEU A 166 -10.85 -8.24 9.53
CA LEU A 166 -10.79 -8.19 10.98
C LEU A 166 -12.07 -8.65 11.66
N GLY A 167 -13.20 -8.66 10.94
CA GLY A 167 -14.50 -9.11 11.44
C GLY A 167 -14.88 -8.41 12.74
N GLU A 168 -15.28 -9.20 13.75
CA GLU A 168 -15.68 -8.69 15.07
C GLU A 168 -14.58 -7.93 15.82
N ARG A 169 -13.30 -8.10 15.43
CA ARG A 169 -12.19 -7.34 16.03
C ARG A 169 -12.13 -5.89 15.52
N TYR A 170 -12.83 -5.56 14.45
CA TYR A 170 -12.84 -4.22 13.88
C TYR A 170 -13.75 -3.29 14.68
N THR A 171 -13.14 -2.47 15.54
CA THR A 171 -13.85 -1.51 16.40
C THR A 171 -13.95 -0.12 15.77
N ASP A 172 -14.87 0.73 16.26
CA ASP A 172 -14.99 2.13 15.80
C ASP A 172 -13.71 2.94 16.02
N ASN A 173 -12.99 2.66 17.10
CA ASN A 173 -11.67 3.26 17.33
C ASN A 173 -10.67 2.85 16.24
N MET A 174 -10.68 1.59 15.81
CA MET A 174 -9.84 1.14 14.70
C MET A 174 -10.27 1.78 13.38
N HIS A 175 -11.57 1.90 13.13
CA HIS A 175 -12.08 2.60 11.95
C HIS A 175 -11.56 4.04 11.88
N SER A 176 -11.66 4.79 12.97
CA SER A 176 -11.16 6.17 13.04
C SER A 176 -9.64 6.25 12.79
N ILE A 177 -8.87 5.30 13.34
CA ILE A 177 -7.41 5.25 13.13
C ILE A 177 -7.08 4.93 11.68
N TYR A 178 -7.64 3.85 11.12
CA TYR A 178 -7.38 3.45 9.73
C TYR A 178 -7.79 4.53 8.74
N LYS A 179 -8.92 5.20 8.96
CA LYS A 179 -9.38 6.32 8.13
C LYS A 179 -8.37 7.47 8.10
N LYS A 180 -7.83 7.85 9.27
CA LYS A 180 -6.79 8.89 9.33
C LYS A 180 -5.52 8.47 8.58
N VAL A 181 -5.06 7.24 8.79
CA VAL A 181 -3.81 6.76 8.18
C VAL A 181 -3.94 6.64 6.67
N ILE A 182 -5.03 6.04 6.18
CA ILE A 182 -5.22 5.89 4.74
C ILE A 182 -5.35 7.25 4.06
N ALA A 183 -6.04 8.22 4.67
CA ALA A 183 -6.15 9.57 4.11
C ALA A 183 -4.78 10.25 3.95
N ILE A 184 -3.87 10.08 4.92
CA ILE A 184 -2.48 10.58 4.80
C ILE A 184 -1.77 9.87 3.64
N ILE A 185 -1.84 8.55 3.56
CA ILE A 185 -1.18 7.77 2.50
C ILE A 185 -1.70 8.18 1.12
N LEU A 186 -3.03 8.29 0.93
CA LEU A 186 -3.64 8.67 -0.33
C LEU A 186 -3.26 10.10 -0.73
N SER A 187 -3.25 11.04 0.22
CA SER A 187 -2.82 12.42 -0.04
C SER A 187 -1.37 12.49 -0.53
N GLU A 188 -0.47 11.70 0.05
CA GLU A 188 0.94 11.69 -0.35
C GLU A 188 1.20 10.93 -1.67
N LEU A 189 0.42 9.88 -1.94
CA LEU A 189 0.42 9.21 -3.25
C LEU A 189 -0.03 10.17 -4.36
N GLU A 190 -1.11 10.92 -4.11
CA GLU A 190 -1.63 11.94 -5.02
C GLU A 190 -0.59 13.04 -5.28
N LYS A 191 0.02 13.61 -4.22
CA LYS A 191 1.08 14.63 -4.35
C LYS A 191 2.26 14.14 -5.19
N GLY A 192 2.77 12.95 -4.89
CA GLY A 192 3.86 12.36 -5.65
C GLY A 192 3.49 12.20 -7.13
N CYS A 193 2.31 11.65 -7.41
CA CYS A 193 1.82 11.48 -8.77
C CYS A 193 1.62 12.81 -9.51
N ALA A 194 1.02 13.81 -8.86
CA ALA A 194 0.78 15.13 -9.45
C ALA A 194 2.10 15.85 -9.76
N SER A 195 3.06 15.82 -8.85
CA SER A 195 4.39 16.44 -9.05
C SER A 195 5.12 15.86 -10.27
N GLU A 196 5.02 14.55 -10.46
CA GLU A 196 5.67 13.84 -11.56
C GLU A 196 4.98 14.13 -12.90
N LEU A 197 3.65 14.27 -12.92
CA LEU A 197 2.92 14.69 -14.12
C LEU A 197 3.26 16.13 -14.51
N SER A 198 3.27 17.07 -13.56
CA SER A 198 3.64 18.46 -13.82
C SER A 198 5.10 18.60 -14.26
N GLY A 199 6.02 17.83 -13.67
CA GLY A 199 7.43 17.85 -14.06
C GLY A 199 7.68 17.43 -15.51
N ARG A 200 6.83 16.56 -16.08
CA ARG A 200 6.93 16.15 -17.49
C ARG A 200 6.39 17.20 -18.46
N GLN A 201 5.30 17.86 -18.10
CA GLN A 201 4.73 18.93 -18.95
C GLN A 201 5.74 20.05 -19.19
N MET A 202 6.59 20.34 -18.21
CA MET A 202 7.67 21.34 -18.32
C MET A 202 8.88 20.89 -19.19
N ILE A 203 9.01 19.60 -19.51
CA ILE A 203 10.10 19.06 -20.34
C ILE A 203 9.67 18.97 -21.82
N ASP A 204 8.37 18.83 -22.06
CA ASP A 204 7.78 18.71 -23.40
C ASP A 204 7.39 20.09 -24.01
N GLU A 205 7.62 21.19 -23.30
CA GLU A 205 7.50 22.61 -23.76
C GLU A 205 8.87 23.20 -24.14
#